data_AF-A0A0F5YLH0-F1
#
_entry.id   AF-A0A0F5YLH0-F1
#
_cell.length_a   1.000
_cell.length_b   1.000
_cell.length_c   1.000
_cell.angle_alpha   90.00
_cell.angle_beta   90.00
_cell.angle_gamma   90.00
#
_symmetry.space_group_name_H-M   'P 1'
#
loop_
_entity.id
_entity.type
_entity.pdbx_description
1 polymer ?
#
loop_
_entity_poly.entity_id
_entity_poly.type
_entity_poly.pdbx_seq_one_letter_code
_entity_poly.pdbx_strand_id
1 'polypeptide(L)' 'MKRIVLIAGFESFNADLYRQAAHLASERCQDLEIDVFSDRALNSEPDTVDAALHTISKPRSI' A
#
# COMPACT_ATOMS: atom_id res chain seq x y z
N MET A 1 13.63 -5.32 0.67
CA MET A 1 12.57 -4.31 0.53
C MET A 1 11.64 -4.37 1.71
N LYS A 2 11.27 -3.21 2.26
CA LYS A 2 10.26 -3.07 3.31
C LYS A 2 8.94 -2.72 2.63
N ARG A 3 7.85 -3.34 3.05
CA ARG A 3 6.51 -3.07 2.51
C ARG A 3 5.59 -2.64 3.63
N ILE A 4 4.74 -1.65 3.33
CA ILE A 4 3.67 -1.19 4.21
C ILE A 4 2.37 -1.32 3.43
N VAL A 5 1.40 -2.00 4.01
CA VAL A 5 0.03 -2.01 3.51
C VAL A 5 -0.79 -1.12 4.43
N LEU A 6 -1.22 0.04 3.92
CA LEU A 6 -2.03 0.99 4.64
C LEU A 6 -3.50 0.79 4.25
N ILE A 7 -4.34 0.48 5.24
CA ILE A 7 -5.79 0.36 5.07
C ILE A 7 -6.45 1.46 5.90
N ALA A 8 -7.04 2.45 5.23
CA ALA A 8 -7.70 3.57 5.89
C ALA A 8 -9.23 3.40 5.89
N GLY A 9 -9.84 3.56 7.06
CA GLY A 9 -11.30 3.55 7.23
C GLY A 9 -11.88 4.95 7.46
N PHE A 10 -13.20 5.07 7.32
CA PHE A 10 -14.00 6.29 7.43
C PHE A 10 -13.71 7.31 6.31
N GLU A 11 -14.59 7.26 5.30
CA GLU A 11 -14.62 8.07 4.08
C GLU A 11 -13.31 8.08 3.26
N SER A 12 -13.43 7.62 2.01
CA SER A 12 -12.40 7.67 0.96
C SER A 12 -11.88 9.08 0.63
N PHE A 13 -12.32 10.12 1.34
CA PHE A 13 -11.91 11.50 1.15
C PHE A 13 -10.40 11.70 1.29
N ASN A 14 -9.76 11.01 2.24
CA ASN A 14 -8.32 11.13 2.46
C ASN A 14 -7.48 10.07 1.71
N ALA A 15 -8.11 9.19 0.92
CA ALA A 15 -7.38 8.13 0.21
C ALA A 15 -6.31 8.72 -0.71
N ASP A 16 -6.62 9.82 -1.40
CA ASP A 16 -5.66 10.51 -2.27
C ASP A 16 -4.52 11.17 -1.49
N LEU A 17 -4.81 11.73 -0.31
CA LEU A 17 -3.78 12.27 0.58
C LEU A 17 -2.80 11.17 1.02
N TYR A 18 -3.31 9.99 1.38
CA TYR A 18 -2.47 8.86 1.76
C TYR A 18 -1.66 8.32 0.57
N ARG A 19 -2.23 8.27 -0.64
CA ARG A 19 -1.49 7.91 -1.86
C ARG A 19 -0.37 8.91 -2.14
N GLN A 20 -0.61 10.20 -1.95
CA GLN A 20 0.41 11.23 -2.11
C GLN A 20 1.52 11.09 -1.08
N ALA A 21 1.18 10.84 0.20
CA ALA A 21 2.17 10.59 1.25
C ALA A 21 2.99 9.32 0.97
N ALA A 22 2.35 8.26 0.49
CA ALA A 22 2.99 7.01 0.09
C ALA A 22 4.00 7.24 -1.04
N HIS A 23 3.63 8.03 -2.04
CA HIS A 23 4.52 8.40 -3.14
C HIS A 23 5.76 9.15 -2.65
N LEU A 24 5.57 10.22 -1.87
CA LEU A 24 6.67 11.03 -1.32
C LEU A 24 7.62 10.20 -0.43
N ALA A 25 7.08 9.28 0.37
CA ALA A 25 7.88 8.40 1.20
C ALA A 25 8.71 7.41 0.35
N SER A 26 8.12 6.85 -0.71
CA SER A 26 8.80 5.92 -1.62
C SER A 26 9.89 6.60 -2.44
N GLU A 27 9.72 7.89 -2.81
CA GLU A 27 10.77 8.66 -3.48
C GLU A 27 12.01 8.87 -2.60
N ARG A 28 11.82 9.00 -1.29
CA ARG A 28 12.92 9.21 -0.31
C ARG A 28 13.54 7.91 0.17
N CYS A 29 12.80 6.81 0.11
CA CYS A 29 13.19 5.49 0.58
C CYS A 29 13.08 4.48 -0.57
N GLN A 30 14.13 4.32 -1.37
CA GLN A 30 14.12 3.47 -2.57
C GLN A 30 13.80 1.98 -2.32
N ASP A 31 13.93 1.52 -1.07
CA ASP A 31 13.61 0.15 -0.65
C ASP A 31 12.26 0.03 0.09
N LEU A 32 11.43 1.07 0.03
CA LEU A 32 10.12 1.14 0.66
C LEU A 32 9.01 1.13 -0.41
N GLU A 33 8.10 0.17 -0.28
CA GLU A 33 6.88 0.08 -1.06
C GLU A 33 5.67 0.29 -0.13
N ILE A 34 4.72 1.12 -0.54
CA ILE A 34 3.54 1.44 0.26
C ILE A 34 2.29 1.29 -0.61
N ASP A 35 1.44 0.32 -0.29
CA ASP A 35 0.12 0.18 -0.88
C ASP A 35 -0.92 0.85 -0.01
N VAL A 36 -1.85 1.56 -0.64
CA VAL A 36 -2.92 2.29 0.04
C VAL A 36 -4.27 1.77 -0.43
N PHE A 37 -5.04 1.26 0.52
CA PHE A 37 -6.40 0.75 0.35
C PHE A 37 -7.37 1.53 1.23
N SER A 38 -8.61 1.66 0.75
CA SER A 38 -9.74 2.03 1.61
C SER A 38 -10.39 0.78 2.20
N ASP A 39 -11.12 0.96 3.29
CA ASP A 39 -12.01 -0.06 3.85
C ASP A 39 -12.99 -0.67 2.82
N ARG A 40 -13.41 0.10 1.82
CA ARG A 40 -14.22 -0.41 0.70
C ARG A 40 -13.50 -1.49 -0.11
N ALA A 41 -12.18 -1.38 -0.29
CA ALA A 41 -11.39 -2.35 -1.05
C ALA A 41 -11.40 -3.74 -0.41
N LEU A 42 -11.59 -3.83 0.91
CA LEU A 42 -11.77 -5.12 1.61
C LEU A 42 -12.96 -5.91 1.09
N ASN A 43 -13.99 -5.24 0.59
CA ASN A 43 -15.19 -5.86 0.05
C ASN A 43 -15.19 -5.90 -1.48
N SER A 44 -14.70 -4.84 -2.15
CA SER A 44 -14.75 -4.74 -3.61
C SER A 44 -13.60 -5.47 -4.31
N GLU A 45 -12.44 -5.60 -3.66
CA GLU A 45 -11.21 -6.15 -4.24
C GLU A 45 -10.44 -7.02 -3.23
N PRO A 46 -11.11 -8.00 -2.58
CA PRO A 46 -10.51 -8.76 -1.48
C PRO A 46 -9.22 -9.48 -1.88
N ASP A 47 -9.15 -10.05 -3.09
CA ASP A 47 -7.96 -10.75 -3.60
C ASP A 47 -6.76 -9.82 -3.79
N THR A 48 -6.99 -8.55 -4.17
CA THR A 48 -5.93 -7.56 -4.34
C THR A 48 -5.35 -7.16 -2.99
N VAL A 49 -6.21 -6.97 -1.98
CA VAL A 49 -5.76 -6.66 -0.63
C VAL A 49 -5.00 -7.85 -0.03
N ASP A 50 -5.52 -9.06 -0.19
CA ASP A 50 -4.87 -10.29 0.26
C ASP A 50 -3.47 -10.46 -0.37
N ALA A 51 -3.37 -10.29 -1.69
CA ALA A 51 -2.10 -10.36 -2.39
C ALA A 51 -1.09 -9.32 -1.88
N ALA A 52 -1.53 -8.10 -1.57
CA ALA A 52 -0.66 -7.07 -1.00
C ALA A 52 -0.17 -7.44 0.41
N LEU A 53 -1.03 -8.04 1.24
CA LEU A 53 -0.69 -8.49 2.59
C LEU A 53 0.26 -9.70 2.60
N HIS A 54 0.13 -10.60 1.61
CA HIS A 54 0.91 -11.83 1.54
C HIS A 54 2.14 -11.76 0.63
N THR A 55 2.35 -10.65 -0.09
CA THR A 55 3.56 -10.46 -0.89
C THR A 55 4.77 -10.33 0.03
N ILE A 56 5.55 -11.41 0.11
CA ILE A 56 6.89 -11.39 0.71
C ILE A 56 7.80 -10.65 -0.27
N SER A 57 8.51 -9.62 0.21
CA SER A 57 9.41 -8.82 -0.60
C SER A 57 10.44 -9.71 -1.31
N LYS A 58 10.34 -9.82 -2.65
CA LYS A 58 11.32 -10.58 -3.44
C LYS A 58 12.71 -9.96 -3.25
N PRO A 59 13.75 -10.76 -2.94
CA PRO A 59 15.11 -10.26 -2.94
C PRO A 59 15.49 -9.85 -4.37
N ARG A 60 16.05 -8.65 -4.52
CA ARG A 60 16.52 -8.15 -5.81
C ARG A 60 17.79 -8.91 -6.18
N SER A 61 17.80 -9.53 -7.36
CA SER A 61 19.03 -10.09 -7.96
C SER A 61 20.06 -8.98 -8.12
N ILE A 62 21.20 -9.17 -7.46
CA ILE A 62 22.46 -8.42 -7.62
C ILE A 62 23.03 -8.61 -9.01
#